data_AF-A0A1V5JQH2-F1
#
_entry.id   AF-A0A1V5JQH2-F1
#
_cell.length_a   1.000
_cell.length_b   1.000
_cell.length_c   1.000
_cell.angle_alpha   90.00
_cell.angle_beta   90.00
_cell.angle_gamma   90.00
#
_symmetry.space_group_name_H-M   'P 1'
#
loop_
_entity.id
_entity.type
_entity.pdbx_description
1 polymer ?
#
loop_
_entity_poly.entity_id
_entity_poly.type
_entity_poly.pdbx_seq_one_letter_code
_entity_poly.pdbx_strand_id
1 'polypeptide(L)' 'MRGKTARRGRNPQTGDEITITPRSVVTFSLSNVLRAKLAGVK' A
#
# COMPACT_ATOMS: atom_id res chain seq x y z
N MET A 1 5.04 -8.31 -3.53
CA MET A 1 4.73 -7.98 -2.12
C MET A 1 5.57 -6.80 -1.68
N ARG A 2 5.02 -5.89 -0.86
CA ARG A 2 5.76 -4.73 -0.33
C ARG A 2 5.88 -4.84 1.18
N GLY A 3 7.10 -4.69 1.69
CA GLY A 3 7.35 -4.60 3.13
C GLY A 3 6.90 -3.24 3.67
N LYS A 4 6.23 -3.26 4.82
CA LYS A 4 5.95 -2.08 5.63
C LYS A 4 6.75 -2.19 6.93
N THR A 5 7.50 -1.14 7.26
CA THR A 5 8.28 -1.04 8.49
C THR A 5 7.37 -0.75 9.69
N ALA A 6 7.90 -0.99 10.89
CA ALA A 6 7.25 -0.55 12.12
C ALA A 6 7.10 0.97 12.13
N ARG A 7 5.97 1.46 12.66
CA ARG A 7 5.71 2.89 12.82
C ARG A 7 4.67 3.14 13.89
N ARG A 8 4.75 4.32 14.50
CA ARG A 8 3.72 4.82 15.41
C ARG A 8 2.49 5.26 14.60
N GLY A 9 1.31 5.02 15.16
CA GLY A 9 0.02 5.44 14.65
C GLY A 9 -0.92 5.74 15.80
N ARG A 10 -2.19 6.01 15.49
CA ARG A 10 -3.24 6.21 16.49
C ARG A 10 -4.50 5.46 16.12
N ASN A 11 -5.29 5.07 17.12
CA ASN A 11 -6.64 4.58 16.90
C ASN A 11 -7.49 5.74 16.35
N PRO A 12 -8.07 5.63 15.13
CA PRO A 12 -8.85 6.72 14.54
C PRO A 12 -10.11 7.09 15.33
N GLN A 13 -10.62 6.20 16.20
CA GLN A 13 -11.82 6.45 16.99
C GLN A 13 -11.53 7.15 18.33
N THR A 14 -10.42 6.81 19.01
CA THR A 14 -10.11 7.30 20.37
C THR A 14 -8.90 8.22 20.43
N GLY A 15 -8.02 8.17 19.43
CA GLY A 15 -6.76 8.93 19.41
C GLY A 15 -5.61 8.26 20.16
N ASP A 16 -5.84 7.11 20.80
CA ASP A 16 -4.82 6.39 21.57
C ASP A 16 -3.63 6.00 20.69
N GLU A 17 -2.42 6.05 21.25
CA GLU A 17 -1.22 5.68 20.52
C GLU A 17 -1.10 4.17 20.34
N ILE A 18 -0.79 3.76 19.12
CA ILE A 18 -0.57 2.35 18.76
C ILE A 18 0.74 2.20 17.98
N THR A 19 1.41 1.06 18.15
CA THR A 19 2.55 0.69 17.31
C THR A 19 2.11 -0.33 16.27
N ILE A 20 2.29 0.01 14.99
CA ILE A 20 1.98 -0.89 13.88
C ILE A 20 3.23 -1.72 13.60
N THR A 21 3.09 -3.05 13.71
CA THR A 21 4.19 -3.99 13.51
C THR A 21 4.61 -4.12 12.03
N PRO A 22 5.86 -4.56 11.76
CA PRO A 22 6.29 -4.85 10.40
C PRO A 22 5.45 -5.96 9.78
N ARG A 23 5.05 -5.78 8.51
CA ARG A 23 4.25 -6.77 7.78
C ARG A 23 4.46 -6.66 6.28
N SER A 24 4.21 -7.76 5.57
CA SER A 24 4.17 -7.80 4.11
C SER A 24 2.75 -7.56 3.62
N VAL A 25 2.59 -6.73 2.59
CA VAL A 25 1.30 -6.53 1.92
C VAL A 25 1.36 -6.94 0.46
N VAL A 26 0.24 -7.43 -0.05
CA VAL A 26 0.07 -7.66 -1.49
C VAL A 26 0.07 -6.30 -2.19
N THR A 27 0.75 -6.24 -3.31
CA THR A 27 0.85 -5.05 -4.16
C THR A 27 0.57 -5.46 -5.57
N PHE A 28 -0.30 -4.72 -6.23
CA PHE A 28 -0.59 -4.89 -7.64
C PHE A 28 0.29 -3.96 -8.46
N SER A 29 0.89 -4.49 -9.52
CA SER A 29 1.61 -3.70 -10.53
C SER A 29 1.01 -3.99 -11.89
N LEU A 30 0.62 -2.93 -12.59
CA LEU A 30 0.11 -3.02 -13.96
C LEU A 30 1.20 -3.57 -14.89
N SER A 31 0.81 -4.41 -15.85
CA SER A 31 1.68 -4.79 -16.96
C SER A 31 1.83 -3.64 -17.95
N ASN A 32 2.88 -3.67 -18.78
CA ASN A 32 3.09 -2.67 -19.83
C ASN A 32 1.93 -2.65 -20.82
N VAL A 33 1.37 -3.81 -21.17
CA VAL A 33 0.20 -3.94 -22.04
C VAL A 33 -1.04 -3.26 -21.43
N LEU A 34 -1.32 -3.52 -20.16
CA LEU A 34 -2.49 -2.93 -19.49
C LEU A 34 -2.32 -1.41 -19.33
N ARG A 35 -1.10 -0.95 -19.07
CA ARG A 35 -0.77 0.48 -19.00
C ARG A 35 -1.01 1.18 -20.34
N ALA A 36 -0.57 0.61 -21.46
CA ALA A 36 -0.79 1.17 -22.80
C ALA A 36 -2.29 1.26 -23.15
N LYS A 37 -3.04 0.19 -22.87
CA LYS A 37 -4.51 0.17 -23.05
C LYS A 37 -5.22 1.27 -22.26
N LEU A 38 -4.80 1.51 -21.01
CA LEU A 38 -5.37 2.56 -20.15
C LEU A 38 -4.98 3.97 -20.61
N ALA A 39 -3.76 4.15 -21.15
CA ALA A 39 -3.27 5.44 -21.62
C ALA A 39 -3.81 5.82 -23.02
N GLY A 40 -4.56 4.94 -23.69
CA GLY A 40 -5.08 5.18 -25.04
C GLY A 40 -4.01 5.22 -26.13
N VAL A 41 -2.78 4.81 -25.81
CA VAL A 41 -1.69 4.68 -26.80
C VAL A 41 -1.92 3.36 -27.52
N LYS A 42 -2.24 3.46 -28.81
CA LYS A 42 -2.52 2.32 -29.68
C LYS A 42 -1.25 1.56 -30.04
#